data_AF-A0A932YZE2-F1
#
_entry.id   AF-A0A932YZE2-F1
#
_cell.length_a   1.000
_cell.length_b   1.000
_cell.length_c   1.000
_cell.angle_alpha   90.00
_cell.angle_beta   90.00
_cell.angle_gamma   90.00
#
_symmetry.space_group_name_H-M   'P 1'
#
loop_
_entity.id
_entity.type
_entity.pdbx_description
1 polymer ?
#
loop_
_entity_poly.entity_id
_entity_poly.type
_entity_poly.pdbx_seq_one_letter_code
_entity_poly.pdbx_strand_id
1 'polypeptide(L)'
;MTSRIQEMLAGRDDAIDYSAVIKKFPWLVQKDQNCVLSPDSDGFLCGLFASHYLNWKIRGFYDGKIMVLEKGFKSKDCIFLDMEVFRKGIRSVGQHMVMFNKKDRLPKNWSNFDDCFSANNTREYDANHNFH
;
A
#
# COMPACT_ATOMS: atom_id res chain seq x y z
N MET A 1 9.74 2.79 -32.39
CA MET A 1 9.07 3.93 -31.74
C MET A 1 9.86 4.29 -30.51
N THR A 2 10.47 5.47 -30.47
CA THR A 2 11.20 5.96 -29.29
C THR A 2 10.17 6.36 -28.23
N SER A 3 10.37 5.86 -27.02
CA SER A 3 9.49 6.11 -25.88
C SER A 3 9.42 7.62 -25.54
N ARG A 4 8.21 8.17 -25.41
CA ARG A 4 7.95 9.56 -24.98
C ARG A 4 7.94 9.74 -23.45
N ILE A 5 8.48 8.78 -22.70
CA ILE A 5 8.46 8.80 -21.23
C ILE A 5 9.02 10.12 -20.68
N GLN A 6 10.10 10.65 -21.25
CA GLN A 6 10.70 11.90 -20.77
C GLN A 6 9.79 13.13 -20.99
N GLU A 7 9.00 13.17 -22.07
CA GLU A 7 8.01 14.23 -22.30
C GLU A 7 6.82 14.09 -21.33
N MET A 8 6.42 12.86 -21.00
CA MET A 8 5.34 12.61 -20.03
C MET A 8 5.73 12.94 -18.58
N LEU A 9 7.03 12.86 -18.27
CA LEU A 9 7.58 13.18 -16.95
C LEU A 9 7.92 14.67 -16.80
N ALA A 10 7.98 15.44 -17.88
CA ALA A 10 8.31 16.85 -17.85
C ALA A 10 7.26 17.65 -17.05
N GLY A 11 7.70 18.30 -15.97
CA GLY A 11 6.83 19.14 -15.11
C GLY A 11 6.00 18.37 -14.09
N ARG A 12 6.17 17.05 -13.94
CA ARG A 12 5.57 16.29 -12.84
C ARG A 12 6.55 16.20 -11.68
N ASP A 13 6.20 16.79 -10.54
CA ASP A 13 6.92 16.63 -9.27
C ASP A 13 6.16 15.75 -8.28
N ASP A 14 5.50 14.68 -8.79
CA ASP A 14 4.72 13.65 -8.07
C ASP A 14 5.54 12.83 -7.04
N ALA A 15 6.68 13.38 -6.62
CA ALA A 15 7.51 12.98 -5.52
C ALA A 15 6.69 12.89 -4.23
N ILE A 16 6.87 11.77 -3.54
CA ILE A 16 6.26 11.54 -2.24
C ILE A 16 7.19 12.16 -1.19
N ASP A 17 6.67 13.04 -0.35
CA ASP A 17 7.39 13.52 0.83
C ASP A 17 7.49 12.37 1.85
N TYR A 18 8.61 11.66 1.81
CA TYR A 18 8.86 10.55 2.72
C TYR A 18 8.88 10.96 4.19
N SER A 19 9.27 12.19 4.51
CA SER A 19 9.29 12.67 5.89
C SER A 19 7.87 12.89 6.41
N ALA A 20 6.98 13.47 5.60
CA ALA A 20 5.56 13.57 5.92
C ALA A 20 4.89 12.18 6.01
N VAL A 21 5.23 11.26 5.10
CA VAL A 21 4.71 9.88 5.12
C VAL A 21 5.14 9.15 6.38
N ILE A 22 6.43 9.16 6.73
CA ILE A 22 6.93 8.49 7.94
C ILE A 22 6.34 9.13 9.20
N LYS A 23 6.16 10.46 9.21
CA LYS A 23 5.50 11.16 10.33
C LYS A 23 4.06 10.70 10.51
N LYS A 24 3.31 10.50 9.42
CA LYS A 24 1.92 10.03 9.45
C LYS A 24 1.81 8.52 9.75
N PHE A 25 2.72 7.73 9.20
CA PHE A 25 2.72 6.27 9.26
C PHE A 25 4.06 5.75 9.82
N PRO A 26 4.37 6.02 11.09
CA PRO A 26 5.67 5.65 11.66
C PRO A 26 5.92 4.15 11.64
N TRP A 27 4.85 3.34 11.60
CA TRP A 27 4.93 1.89 11.50
C TRP A 27 5.62 1.39 10.22
N LEU A 28 5.71 2.20 9.15
CA LEU A 28 6.40 1.83 7.90
C LEU A 28 7.88 1.50 8.11
N VAL A 29 8.53 2.13 9.10
CA VAL A 29 9.97 2.00 9.37
C VAL A 29 10.26 1.41 10.74
N GLN A 30 9.23 1.02 11.49
CA GLN A 30 9.41 0.35 12.78
C GLN A 30 9.94 -1.06 12.57
N LYS A 31 10.85 -1.49 13.46
CA LYS A 31 11.37 -2.86 13.44
C LYS A 31 10.38 -3.85 14.05
N ASP A 32 10.66 -5.14 13.82
CA ASP A 32 10.03 -6.27 14.52
C ASP A 32 8.50 -6.37 14.37
N GLN A 33 7.94 -5.87 13.26
CA GLN A 33 6.52 -5.99 12.96
C GLN A 33 6.16 -7.37 12.40
N ASN A 34 4.88 -7.73 12.48
CA ASN A 34 4.33 -8.88 11.77
C ASN A 34 3.70 -8.42 10.46
N CYS A 35 3.82 -9.21 9.40
CA CYS A 35 3.25 -8.88 8.09
C CYS A 35 2.52 -10.04 7.42
N VAL A 36 1.60 -9.68 6.53
CA VAL A 36 0.90 -10.57 5.60
C VAL A 36 1.22 -10.11 4.18
N LEU A 37 1.56 -11.03 3.29
CA LEU A 37 1.99 -10.73 1.93
C LEU A 37 0.89 -11.08 0.91
N SER A 38 0.89 -10.39 -0.24
CA SER A 38 0.26 -10.93 -1.45
C SER A 38 1.05 -12.17 -1.91
N PRO A 39 0.38 -13.19 -2.46
CA PRO A 39 1.04 -14.41 -2.94
C PRO A 39 1.56 -14.24 -4.38
N ASP A 40 2.17 -13.11 -4.69
CA ASP A 40 2.81 -12.81 -5.98
C ASP A 40 4.26 -12.32 -5.79
N SER A 41 4.96 -12.08 -6.89
CA SER A 41 6.36 -11.67 -6.86
C SER A 41 6.60 -10.37 -6.10
N ASP A 42 5.68 -9.42 -6.21
CA ASP A 42 5.84 -8.09 -5.62
C ASP A 42 5.66 -8.19 -4.10
N GLY A 43 4.65 -8.92 -3.64
CA GLY A 43 4.47 -9.29 -2.24
C GLY A 43 5.66 -10.02 -1.64
N PHE A 44 6.21 -11.02 -2.33
CA PHE A 44 7.39 -11.75 -1.87
C PHE A 44 8.63 -10.86 -1.76
N LEU A 45 8.87 -10.00 -2.76
CA LEU A 45 9.99 -9.06 -2.74
C LEU A 45 9.83 -8.04 -1.61
N CYS A 46 8.65 -7.44 -1.45
CA CYS A 46 8.34 -6.53 -0.34
C CYS A 46 8.58 -7.19 1.02
N GLY A 47 8.11 -8.43 1.19
CA GLY A 47 8.35 -9.22 2.41
C GLY A 47 9.84 -9.44 2.67
N LEU A 48 10.61 -9.82 1.65
CA LEU A 48 12.06 -10.02 1.77
C LEU A 48 12.78 -8.73 2.18
N PHE A 49 12.44 -7.60 1.55
CA PHE A 49 13.00 -6.29 1.92
C PHE A 49 12.68 -5.92 3.37
N ALA A 50 11.42 -6.02 3.78
CA ALA A 50 10.99 -5.69 5.13
C ALA A 50 11.62 -6.62 6.18
N SER A 51 11.70 -7.92 5.90
CA SER A 51 12.38 -8.88 6.77
C SER A 51 13.87 -8.57 6.89
N HIS A 52 14.57 -8.28 5.79
CA HIS A 52 16.01 -8.05 5.80
C HIS A 52 16.40 -6.75 6.54
N TYR A 53 15.72 -5.65 6.25
CA TYR A 53 16.10 -4.33 6.78
C TYR A 53 15.46 -3.98 8.13
N LEU A 54 14.24 -4.48 8.38
CA LEU A 54 13.44 -4.11 9.56
C LEU A 54 13.14 -5.28 10.48
N ASN A 55 13.61 -6.50 10.18
CA ASN A 55 13.32 -7.71 10.95
C ASN A 55 11.81 -8.03 11.04
N TRP A 56 11.05 -7.68 10.00
CA TRP A 56 9.63 -8.03 9.94
C TRP A 56 9.43 -9.54 9.79
N LYS A 57 8.38 -10.06 10.40
CA LYS A 57 8.05 -11.50 10.42
C LYS A 57 6.81 -11.78 9.59
N ILE A 58 6.96 -12.62 8.57
CA ILE A 58 5.85 -13.05 7.74
C ILE A 58 4.99 -14.02 8.55
N ARG A 59 3.72 -13.66 8.75
CA ARG A 59 2.72 -14.45 9.51
C ARG A 59 1.64 -15.04 8.64
N GLY A 60 1.58 -14.67 7.36
CA GLY A 60 0.52 -15.15 6.49
C GLY A 60 0.57 -14.59 5.07
N PHE A 61 -0.41 -15.04 4.29
CA PHE A 61 -0.61 -14.66 2.90
C PHE A 61 -2.08 -14.33 2.66
N TYR A 62 -2.36 -13.36 1.79
CA TYR A 62 -3.71 -12.95 1.43
C TYR A 62 -3.80 -12.59 -0.06
N ASP A 63 -4.69 -13.25 -0.80
CA ASP A 63 -4.87 -13.05 -2.25
C ASP A 63 -6.02 -12.07 -2.61
N GLY A 64 -6.52 -11.33 -1.61
CA GLY A 64 -7.72 -10.49 -1.76
C GLY A 64 -9.04 -11.22 -1.50
N LYS A 65 -9.04 -12.55 -1.42
CA LYS A 65 -10.24 -13.38 -1.15
C LYS A 65 -10.07 -14.28 0.08
N ILE A 66 -8.96 -15.01 0.15
CA ILE A 66 -8.63 -16.01 1.16
C ILE A 66 -7.34 -15.61 1.84
N MET A 67 -7.39 -15.58 3.18
CA MET A 67 -6.23 -15.32 4.03
C MET A 67 -5.82 -16.60 4.75
N VAL A 68 -4.53 -16.92 4.68
CA VAL A 68 -3.89 -17.92 5.54
C VAL A 68 -3.04 -17.17 6.55
N LEU A 69 -3.26 -17.43 7.83
CA LEU A 69 -2.59 -16.75 8.93
C LEU A 69 -2.09 -17.76 9.96
N GLU A 70 -0.89 -17.52 10.49
CA GLU A 70 -0.30 -18.30 11.56
C GLU A 70 -1.22 -18.32 12.79
N LYS A 71 -1.38 -19.52 13.37
CA LYS A 71 -2.25 -19.72 14.53
C LYS A 71 -1.78 -18.84 15.70
N GLY A 72 -2.73 -18.12 16.30
CA GLY A 72 -2.47 -17.23 17.43
C GLY A 72 -2.31 -15.75 17.06
N PHE A 73 -2.15 -15.44 15.77
CA PHE A 73 -2.16 -14.06 15.27
C PHE A 73 -3.55 -13.65 14.79
N LYS A 74 -3.85 -12.36 14.84
CA LYS A 74 -5.03 -11.75 14.19
C LYS A 74 -4.55 -10.82 13.08
N SER A 75 -5.39 -10.61 12.07
CA SER A 75 -5.07 -9.73 10.94
C SER A 75 -4.71 -8.30 11.39
N LYS A 76 -5.36 -7.78 12.42
CA LYS A 76 -5.06 -6.45 13.00
C LYS A 76 -3.67 -6.34 13.66
N ASP A 77 -3.06 -7.47 14.00
CA ASP A 77 -1.73 -7.52 14.60
C ASP A 77 -0.63 -7.49 13.53
N CYS A 78 -1.02 -7.54 12.25
CA CYS A 78 -0.14 -7.60 11.08
C CYS A 78 -0.31 -6.36 10.19
N ILE A 79 0.73 -6.07 9.41
CA ILE A 79 0.73 -5.09 8.33
C ILE A 79 0.64 -5.83 7.00
N PHE A 80 -0.28 -5.42 6.13
CA PHE A 80 -0.43 -6.00 4.80
C PHE A 80 0.53 -5.33 3.83
N LEU A 81 1.40 -6.10 3.21
CA LEU A 81 2.35 -5.62 2.21
C LEU A 81 1.81 -5.89 0.81
N ASP A 82 2.05 -4.93 -0.08
CA ASP A 82 1.68 -4.99 -1.49
C ASP A 82 0.17 -5.12 -1.73
N MET A 83 -0.63 -4.43 -0.91
CA MET A 83 -2.08 -4.37 -1.11
C MET A 83 -2.74 -3.28 -0.28
N GLU A 84 -3.99 -2.98 -0.64
CA GLU A 84 -4.86 -2.04 0.02
C GLU A 84 -5.96 -2.80 0.74
N VAL A 85 -6.01 -2.69 2.07
CA VAL A 85 -7.10 -3.27 2.87
C VAL A 85 -8.07 -2.18 3.29
N PHE A 86 -9.25 -2.15 2.66
CA PHE A 86 -10.29 -1.17 2.96
C PHE A 86 -11.05 -1.51 4.25
N ARG A 87 -10.37 -1.44 5.39
CA ARG A 87 -10.94 -1.74 6.71
C ARG A 87 -10.24 -0.93 7.80
N LYS A 88 -11.03 -0.13 8.52
CA LYS A 88 -10.55 0.66 9.67
C LYS A 88 -9.78 -0.21 10.67
N GLY A 89 -8.64 0.29 11.16
CA GLY A 89 -7.78 -0.39 12.12
C GLY A 89 -6.89 -1.49 11.51
N ILE A 90 -6.92 -1.69 10.19
CA ILE A 90 -5.95 -2.53 9.49
C ILE A 90 -4.91 -1.63 8.82
N ARG A 91 -3.65 -1.98 8.99
CA ARG A 91 -2.53 -1.29 8.35
C ARG A 91 -2.17 -2.01 7.06
N SER A 92 -2.05 -1.27 5.98
CA SER A 92 -1.58 -1.81 4.70
C SER A 92 -0.71 -0.80 3.97
N VAL A 93 0.24 -1.30 3.18
CA VAL A 93 1.06 -0.50 2.27
C VAL A 93 0.99 -1.09 0.87
N GLY A 94 0.67 -0.24 -0.10
CA GLY A 94 0.52 -0.65 -1.48
C GLY A 94 0.63 0.49 -2.46
N GLN A 95 0.38 0.16 -3.72
CA GLN A 95 0.28 1.13 -4.81
C GLN A 95 -0.84 0.78 -5.79
N HIS A 96 -1.74 -0.14 -5.48
CA HIS A 96 -2.80 -0.46 -6.43
C HIS A 96 -3.76 0.71 -6.59
N MET A 97 -4.31 0.79 -7.79
CA MET A 97 -5.37 1.72 -8.09
C MET A 97 -6.66 1.23 -7.45
N VAL A 98 -7.19 2.00 -6.50
CA VAL A 98 -8.53 1.73 -5.97
C VAL A 98 -9.56 2.28 -6.95
N MET A 99 -10.58 1.50 -7.28
CA MET A 99 -11.66 1.93 -8.18
C MET A 99 -12.54 2.98 -7.47
N PHE A 100 -12.26 4.25 -7.69
CA PHE A 100 -13.16 5.35 -7.37
C PHE A 100 -13.05 6.45 -8.45
N ASN A 101 -14.10 7.25 -8.60
CA ASN A 101 -14.06 8.43 -9.46
C ASN A 101 -13.90 9.68 -8.59
N LYS A 102 -12.77 10.38 -8.70
CA LYS A 102 -12.53 11.59 -7.90
C LYS A 102 -13.52 12.72 -8.18
N LYS A 103 -14.13 12.78 -9.37
CA LYS A 103 -15.17 13.75 -9.70
C LYS A 103 -16.47 13.53 -8.92
N ASP A 104 -16.78 12.27 -8.58
CA ASP A 104 -18.04 11.89 -7.93
C ASP A 104 -17.98 11.92 -6.40
N ARG A 105 -16.90 12.50 -5.84
CA ARG A 105 -16.53 12.57 -4.41
C ARG A 105 -16.04 11.24 -3.85
N LEU A 106 -15.12 11.34 -2.87
CA LEU A 106 -14.66 10.17 -2.13
C LEU A 106 -15.86 9.47 -1.43
N PRO A 107 -15.87 8.13 -1.40
CA PRO A 107 -16.83 7.37 -0.61
C PRO A 107 -16.91 7.87 0.84
N LYS A 108 -18.11 7.89 1.44
CA LYS A 108 -18.32 8.37 2.82
C LYS A 108 -17.46 7.64 3.87
N ASN A 109 -17.08 6.41 3.58
CA ASN A 109 -16.27 5.53 4.41
C ASN A 109 -14.79 5.48 3.98
N TRP A 110 -14.30 6.50 3.27
CA TRP A 110 -12.89 6.59 2.87
C TRP A 110 -11.91 6.51 4.05
N SER A 111 -12.35 6.90 5.25
CA SER A 111 -11.61 6.77 6.50
C SER A 111 -11.23 5.33 6.88
N ASN A 112 -11.77 4.32 6.18
CA ASN A 112 -11.28 2.95 6.30
C ASN A 112 -9.82 2.79 5.84
N PHE A 113 -9.27 3.73 5.05
CA PHE A 113 -7.87 3.77 4.66
C PHE A 113 -6.99 4.64 5.58
N ASP A 114 -7.51 5.20 6.68
CA ASP A 114 -6.74 6.14 7.52
C ASP A 114 -5.44 5.54 8.07
N ASP A 115 -5.41 4.22 8.28
CA ASP A 115 -4.26 3.46 8.76
C ASP A 115 -3.40 2.87 7.62
N CYS A 116 -3.76 3.14 6.36
CA CYS A 116 -3.14 2.58 5.17
C CYS A 116 -2.36 3.63 4.39
N PHE A 117 -1.17 3.27 3.95
CA PHE A 117 -0.39 4.08 3.02
C PHE A 117 -0.53 3.51 1.61
N SER A 118 -1.06 4.30 0.68
CA SER A 118 -1.02 3.95 -0.74
C SER A 118 -0.44 5.12 -1.52
N ALA A 119 0.60 4.84 -2.31
CA ALA A 119 1.28 5.86 -3.12
C ALA A 119 0.30 6.54 -4.08
N ASN A 120 -0.59 5.76 -4.71
CA ASN A 120 -1.55 6.27 -5.68
C ASN A 120 -2.71 7.02 -5.02
N ASN A 121 -3.18 6.58 -3.85
CA ASN A 121 -4.15 7.36 -3.08
C ASN A 121 -3.55 8.71 -2.61
N THR A 122 -2.28 8.74 -2.24
CA THR A 122 -1.58 9.97 -1.82
C THR A 122 -1.46 10.98 -2.97
N ARG A 123 -1.35 10.49 -4.21
CA ARG A 123 -1.31 11.31 -5.42
C ARG A 123 -2.70 11.63 -5.99
N GLU A 124 -3.78 11.17 -5.35
CA GLU A 124 -5.15 11.30 -5.86
C GLU A 124 -5.33 10.75 -7.28
N TYR A 125 -4.62 9.65 -7.58
CA TYR A 125 -4.72 9.00 -8.87
C TYR A 125 -6.00 8.16 -8.96
N ASP A 126 -6.71 8.28 -10.08
CA ASP A 126 -7.84 7.43 -10.43
C ASP A 126 -7.78 6.95 -11.89
N ALA A 127 -8.46 5.85 -12.16
CA ALA A 127 -8.44 5.20 -13.48
C ALA A 127 -9.01 6.10 -14.61
N ASN A 128 -9.94 7.01 -14.29
CA ASN A 128 -10.65 7.82 -15.29
C ASN A 128 -9.96 9.16 -15.62
N HIS A 129 -8.85 9.50 -14.95
CA HIS A 129 -8.20 10.79 -15.16
C HIS A 129 -6.69 10.71 -15.25
N ASN A 130 -6.07 9.68 -14.67
CA ASN A 130 -4.61 9.59 -14.60
C ASN A 130 -4.01 8.56 -15.56
N PHE A 131 -4.83 7.72 -16.20
CA PHE A 131 -4.38 6.59 -17.02
C PHE A 131 -5.09 6.49 -18.40
N HIS A 132 -5.35 7.64 -19.04
CA HIS A 132 -5.87 7.73 -20.41
C HIS A 132 -4.79 8.14 -21.42
#